data_AF-K1QG10-F1
#
_entry.id   AF-K1QG10-F1
#
_cell.length_a   1.000
_cell.length_b   1.000
_cell.length_c   1.000
_cell.angle_alpha   90.00
_cell.angle_beta   90.00
_cell.angle_gamma   90.00
#
_symmetry.space_group_name_H-M   'P 1'
#
loop_
_entity.id
_entity.type
_entity.pdbx_description
1 polymer ?
#
loop_
_entity_poly.entity_id
_entity_poly.type
_entity_poly.pdbx_seq_one_letter_code
_entity_poly.pdbx_strand_id
1 'polypeptide(L)'
;MECTCCAEFPLVDQIRESSELECITENETFRDNCLNARVLEVSLHEYIQRKGPLDDNEPINEVYRHIAYRRFVLWIWHRLGRGNRKVLPACVVTAIRRTFPSENYTGFRESHLAS
;
A
#
# COMPACT_ATOMS: atom_id res chain seq x y z
N MET A 1 8.59 -2.70 -17.60
CA MET A 1 7.95 -2.99 -16.31
C MET A 1 6.55 -3.44 -16.63
N GLU A 2 6.25 -4.72 -16.47
CA GLU A 2 4.92 -5.27 -16.75
C GLU A 2 3.98 -4.83 -15.62
N CYS A 3 2.87 -4.18 -15.97
CA CYS A 3 1.85 -3.75 -15.01
C CYS A 3 0.90 -4.92 -14.72
N THR A 4 1.40 -5.86 -13.93
CA THR A 4 0.71 -7.08 -13.51
C THR A 4 -0.50 -6.78 -12.61
N CYS A 5 -1.67 -7.35 -12.93
CA CYS A 5 -2.93 -7.13 -12.19
C CYS A 5 -3.05 -8.09 -10.98
N CYS A 6 -4.05 -7.90 -10.12
CA CYS A 6 -4.22 -8.70 -8.89
C CYS A 6 -4.39 -10.20 -9.14
N ALA A 7 -4.89 -10.59 -10.31
CA ALA A 7 -5.07 -12.00 -10.67
C ALA A 7 -3.75 -12.75 -10.89
N GLU A 8 -2.66 -12.05 -11.16
CA GLU A 8 -1.35 -12.67 -11.40
C GLU A 8 -0.55 -12.85 -10.09
N PHE A 9 -1.11 -12.50 -8.94
CA PHE A 9 -0.49 -12.67 -7.63
C PHE A 9 -1.23 -13.77 -6.85
N PRO A 10 -0.68 -14.99 -6.70
CA PRO A 10 -1.44 -16.15 -6.21
C PRO A 10 -2.23 -15.92 -4.91
N LEU A 11 -1.62 -15.27 -3.91
CA LEU A 11 -2.32 -14.98 -2.64
C LEU A 11 -3.39 -13.89 -2.77
N VAL A 12 -3.16 -12.90 -3.63
CA VAL A 12 -4.13 -11.83 -3.87
C VAL A 12 -5.30 -12.38 -4.69
N ASP A 13 -5.00 -13.23 -5.67
CA ASP A 13 -5.97 -13.88 -6.54
C ASP A 13 -6.87 -14.82 -5.74
N GLN A 14 -6.31 -15.61 -4.84
CA GLN A 14 -7.09 -16.46 -3.93
C GLN A 14 -8.11 -15.66 -3.10
N ILE A 15 -7.73 -14.49 -2.57
CA ILE A 15 -8.66 -13.62 -1.82
C ILE A 15 -9.74 -13.06 -2.75
N ARG A 16 -9.35 -12.63 -3.96
CA ARG A 16 -10.29 -12.14 -4.97
C ARG A 16 -11.33 -13.20 -5.33
N GLU A 17 -10.88 -14.42 -5.64
CA GLU A 17 -11.75 -15.54 -6.05
C GLU A 17 -12.65 -16.02 -4.92
N SER A 18 -12.10 -16.21 -3.71
CA SER A 18 -12.90 -16.62 -2.55
C SER A 18 -13.93 -15.58 -2.11
N SER A 19 -13.74 -14.32 -2.49
CA SER A 19 -14.69 -13.24 -2.26
C SER A 19 -15.62 -12.99 -3.47
N GLU A 20 -15.52 -13.80 -4.52
CA GLU A 20 -16.28 -13.68 -5.78
C GLU A 20 -16.16 -12.30 -6.46
N LEU A 21 -14.95 -11.73 -6.45
CA LEU A 21 -14.68 -10.38 -6.98
C LEU A 21 -14.02 -10.39 -8.35
N GLU A 22 -14.28 -9.36 -9.14
CA GLU A 22 -13.55 -9.10 -10.39
C GLU A 22 -12.17 -8.49 -10.11
N CYS A 23 -12.08 -7.67 -9.06
CA CYS A 23 -10.82 -7.06 -8.64
C CYS A 23 -10.68 -7.01 -7.11
N ILE A 24 -9.46 -7.22 -6.59
CA ILE A 24 -9.18 -7.10 -5.16
C ILE A 24 -9.54 -5.71 -4.60
N THR A 25 -9.56 -4.68 -5.44
CA THR A 25 -9.92 -3.31 -5.03
C THR A 25 -11.40 -3.15 -4.68
N GLU A 26 -12.24 -4.12 -5.03
CA GLU A 26 -13.66 -4.16 -4.64
C GLU A 26 -13.87 -4.73 -3.23
N ASN A 27 -12.88 -5.44 -2.69
CA ASN A 27 -12.97 -6.07 -1.39
C ASN A 27 -13.15 -5.00 -0.29
N GLU A 28 -14.09 -5.22 0.62
CA GLU A 28 -14.38 -4.27 1.71
C GLU A 28 -13.17 -4.04 2.62
N THR A 29 -12.42 -5.11 2.93
CA THR A 29 -11.19 -5.00 3.73
C THR A 29 -10.15 -4.15 2.99
N PHE A 30 -10.06 -4.24 1.66
CA PHE A 30 -9.18 -3.33 0.90
C PHE A 30 -9.61 -1.87 1.06
N ARG A 31 -10.90 -1.59 0.84
CA ARG A 31 -11.45 -0.22 0.90
C ARG A 31 -11.23 0.39 2.28
N ASP A 32 -11.56 -0.35 3.34
CA ASP A 32 -11.46 0.14 4.70
C ASP A 32 -10.00 0.23 5.18
N ASN A 33 -9.18 -0.79 4.96
CA ASN A 33 -7.83 -0.83 5.50
C ASN A 33 -6.82 0.00 4.67
N CYS A 34 -7.09 0.25 3.38
CA CYS A 34 -6.12 0.89 2.49
C CYS A 34 -6.57 2.24 1.94
N LEU A 35 -7.88 2.51 1.82
CA LEU A 35 -8.39 3.74 1.19
C LEU A 35 -9.11 4.67 2.18
N ASN A 36 -9.57 4.16 3.33
CA ASN A 36 -10.28 4.98 4.31
C ASN A 36 -9.30 5.80 5.16
N ALA A 37 -9.23 7.11 4.90
CA ALA A 37 -8.32 8.02 5.62
C ALA A 37 -8.51 8.00 7.15
N ARG A 38 -9.75 7.82 7.65
CA ARG A 38 -10.04 7.74 9.09
C ARG A 38 -9.42 6.50 9.73
N VAL A 39 -9.41 5.39 9.01
CA VAL A 39 -8.74 4.15 9.46
C VAL A 39 -7.21 4.32 9.41
N LEU A 40 -6.71 5.02 8.39
CA LEU A 40 -5.26 5.27 8.24
C LEU A 40 -4.71 6.26 9.27
N GLU A 41 -5.52 7.15 9.83
CA GLU A 41 -5.11 8.16 10.81
C GLU A 41 -4.42 7.54 12.03
N VAL A 42 -4.93 6.42 12.56
CA VAL A 42 -4.28 5.71 13.67
C VAL A 42 -2.88 5.21 13.28
N SER A 43 -2.73 4.70 12.05
CA SER A 43 -1.41 4.30 11.55
C SER A 43 -0.49 5.47 11.21
N LEU A 44 -1.05 6.65 10.94
CA LEU A 44 -0.26 7.87 10.79
C LEU A 44 0.37 8.24 12.13
N HIS A 45 -0.37 8.16 13.24
CA HIS A 45 0.19 8.39 14.56
C HIS A 45 1.31 7.39 14.90
N GLU A 46 1.11 6.09 14.61
CA GLU A 46 2.17 5.08 14.78
C GLU A 46 3.40 5.36 13.90
N TYR A 47 3.17 5.83 12.67
CA TYR A 47 4.23 6.20 11.74
C TYR A 47 5.07 7.34 12.33
N ILE A 48 4.41 8.41 12.79
CA ILE A 48 5.03 9.59 13.40
C ILE A 48 5.80 9.21 14.67
N GLN A 49 5.22 8.41 15.56
CA GLN A 49 5.91 7.96 16.77
C GLN A 49 7.21 7.22 16.47
N ARG A 50 7.25 6.45 15.38
CA ARG A 50 8.42 5.67 14.98
C ARG A 50 9.43 6.46 14.14
N LYS A 51 8.97 7.42 13.33
CA LYS A 51 9.79 8.13 12.33
C LYS A 51 10.13 9.57 12.72
N GLY A 52 9.46 10.12 13.72
CA GLY A 52 9.50 11.54 14.05
C GLY A 52 8.29 12.29 13.49
N PRO A 53 8.08 13.54 13.94
CA PRO A 53 7.04 14.41 13.40
C PRO A 53 7.23 14.62 11.90
N LEU A 54 6.12 14.78 11.18
CA LEU A 54 6.14 15.23 9.79
C LEU A 54 6.59 16.69 9.75
N ASP A 55 7.36 17.05 8.73
CA ASP A 55 7.66 18.47 8.46
C ASP A 55 6.41 19.16 7.88
N ASP A 56 6.30 20.48 8.08
CA ASP A 56 5.20 21.29 7.53
C ASP A 56 5.15 21.23 5.99
N ASN A 57 6.29 20.91 5.37
CA ASN A 57 6.42 20.73 3.93
C ASN A 57 6.19 19.28 3.47
N GLU A 58 5.98 18.32 4.38
CA GLU A 58 5.83 16.92 3.99
C GLU A 58 4.42 16.67 3.44
N PRO A 59 4.31 16.28 2.15
CA PRO A 59 3.01 16.11 1.52
C PRO A 59 2.26 14.93 2.15
N ILE A 60 1.25 15.24 2.97
CA ILE A 60 0.48 14.29 3.78
C ILE A 60 -0.08 13.11 2.95
N ASN A 61 -0.46 13.35 1.69
CA ASN A 61 -0.94 12.30 0.79
C ASN A 61 0.15 11.28 0.42
N GLU A 62 1.43 11.67 0.37
CA GLU A 62 2.52 10.72 0.16
C GLU A 62 2.70 9.80 1.36
N VAL A 63 2.56 10.37 2.56
CA VAL A 63 2.59 9.61 3.81
C VAL A 63 1.42 8.63 3.85
N TYR A 64 0.21 9.07 3.51
CA TYR A 64 -0.95 8.19 3.40
C TYR A 64 -0.77 7.09 2.35
N ARG A 65 -0.23 7.40 1.16
CA ARG A 65 0.10 6.35 0.17
C ARG A 65 1.07 5.33 0.74
N HIS A 66 2.13 5.78 1.39
CA HIS A 66 3.13 4.90 2.00
C HIS A 66 2.49 4.00 3.06
N ILE A 67 1.64 4.55 3.92
CA ILE A 67 0.91 3.79 4.94
C ILE A 67 -0.05 2.80 4.28
N ALA A 68 -0.83 3.22 3.28
CA ALA A 68 -1.77 2.36 2.55
C ALA A 68 -1.07 1.17 1.87
N TYR A 69 0.09 1.41 1.23
CA TYR A 69 0.91 0.32 0.67
C TYR A 69 1.35 -0.67 1.75
N ARG A 70 1.80 -0.17 2.91
CA ARG A 70 2.19 -1.04 4.03
C ARG A 70 1.01 -1.79 4.63
N ARG A 71 -0.17 -1.17 4.73
CA ARG A 71 -1.40 -1.79 5.22
C ARG A 71 -1.85 -2.92 4.30
N PHE A 72 -1.80 -2.72 2.98
CA PHE A 72 -2.07 -3.78 2.00
C PHE A 72 -1.08 -4.94 2.15
N VAL A 73 0.21 -4.65 2.20
CA VAL A 73 1.24 -5.69 2.37
C VAL A 73 1.03 -6.48 3.67
N LEU A 74 0.72 -5.79 4.76
CA LEU A 74 0.46 -6.41 6.06
C LEU A 74 -0.81 -7.28 6.04
N TRP A 75 -1.83 -6.90 5.30
CA TRP A 75 -3.04 -7.68 5.17
C TRP A 75 -2.80 -8.98 4.38
N ILE A 76 -2.10 -8.92 3.25
CA ILE A 76 -1.91 -10.07 2.36
C ILE A 76 -0.80 -11.02 2.86
N TRP A 77 0.34 -10.46 3.29
CA TRP A 77 1.54 -11.25 3.62
C TRP A 77 1.93 -11.17 5.09
N HIS A 78 1.10 -10.57 5.95
CA HIS A 78 1.40 -10.36 7.35
C HIS A 78 2.72 -9.58 7.53
N ARG A 79 3.57 -9.97 8.48
CA ARG A 79 4.86 -9.32 8.70
C ARG A 79 5.89 -9.82 7.71
N LEU A 80 6.42 -8.92 6.89
CA LEU A 80 7.61 -9.16 6.09
C LEU A 80 8.87 -8.90 6.91
N GLY A 81 9.85 -9.78 6.80
CA GLY A 81 11.20 -9.57 7.34
C GLY A 81 11.99 -8.50 6.58
N ARG A 82 13.12 -8.04 7.14
CA ARG A 82 14.03 -7.09 6.46
C ARG A 82 14.45 -7.65 5.11
N GLY A 83 14.48 -6.79 4.08
CA GLY A 83 14.88 -7.14 2.72
C GLY A 83 13.80 -7.82 1.87
N ASN A 84 12.72 -8.34 2.48
CA ASN A 84 11.63 -8.96 1.73
C ASN A 84 10.61 -7.88 1.31
N ARG A 85 10.78 -7.36 0.08
CA ARG A 85 9.84 -6.41 -0.51
C ARG A 85 8.90 -7.15 -1.46
N LYS A 86 7.60 -6.82 -1.40
CA LYS A 86 6.60 -7.33 -2.34
C LYS A 86 6.25 -6.25 -3.35
N VAL A 87 6.22 -6.64 -4.61
CA VAL A 87 5.61 -5.84 -5.67
C VAL A 87 4.09 -5.87 -5.46
N LEU A 88 3.45 -4.72 -5.65
CA LEU A 88 2.00 -4.58 -5.52
C LEU A 88 1.32 -4.72 -6.88
N PRO A 89 0.09 -5.27 -6.94
CA PRO A 89 -0.71 -5.26 -8.15
C PRO A 89 -0.94 -3.84 -8.69
N ALA A 90 -0.94 -3.69 -10.01
CA ALA A 90 -1.15 -2.40 -10.65
C ALA A 90 -2.51 -1.76 -10.32
N CYS A 91 -3.56 -2.58 -10.18
CA CYS A 91 -4.89 -2.13 -9.77
C CYS A 91 -4.88 -1.53 -8.34
N VAL A 92 -4.20 -2.17 -7.41
CA VAL A 92 -4.02 -1.70 -6.02
C VAL A 92 -3.26 -0.39 -5.98
N VAL A 93 -2.13 -0.32 -6.70
CA VAL A 93 -1.31 0.88 -6.78
C VAL A 93 -2.11 2.05 -7.36
N THR A 94 -2.89 1.79 -8.42
CA THR A 94 -3.73 2.79 -9.09
C THR A 94 -4.82 3.30 -8.17
N ALA A 95 -5.54 2.40 -7.47
CA ALA A 95 -6.59 2.76 -6.54
C ALA A 95 -6.05 3.67 -5.42
N ILE A 96 -4.95 3.27 -4.76
CA ILE A 96 -4.34 4.04 -3.67
C ILE A 96 -3.87 5.42 -4.15
N ARG A 97 -3.29 5.53 -5.36
CA ARG A 97 -2.85 6.83 -5.91
C ARG A 97 -4.00 7.75 -6.25
N ARG A 98 -5.11 7.21 -6.75
CA ARG A 98 -6.33 7.98 -7.01
C ARG A 98 -6.92 8.52 -5.71
N THR A 99 -6.90 7.72 -4.64
CA THR A 99 -7.39 8.15 -3.32
C THR A 99 -6.48 9.19 -2.66
N PHE A 100 -5.15 9.05 -2.78
CA PHE A 100 -4.17 9.94 -2.16
C PHE A 100 -3.21 10.54 -3.21
N PRO A 101 -3.63 11.57 -3.97
CA PRO A 101 -2.82 12.18 -5.03
C PRO A 101 -1.63 12.98 -4.48
N SER A 102 -0.49 13.00 -5.19
CA SER A 102 0.64 13.91 -4.96
C SER A 102 1.29 14.27 -6.28
N GLU A 103 1.88 15.46 -6.33
CA GLU A 103 2.65 15.99 -7.46
C GLU A 103 3.99 15.26 -7.65
N ASN A 104 4.62 14.78 -6.57
CA ASN A 104 5.90 14.07 -6.64
C ASN A 104 5.67 12.55 -6.64
N TYR A 105 5.95 11.92 -7.78
CA TYR A 105 5.90 10.47 -7.92
C TYR A 105 7.30 9.87 -7.99
N THR A 106 7.66 9.10 -6.96
CA THR A 106 8.80 8.18 -7.05
C THR A 106 8.28 6.76 -7.22
N GLY A 107 8.76 6.07 -8.26
CA GLY A 107 8.44 4.66 -8.49
C GLY A 107 8.99 3.73 -7.42
N PHE A 108 8.86 2.41 -7.62
CA PHE A 108 9.51 1.45 -6.73
C PHE A 108 11.02 1.71 -6.70
N ARG A 109 11.54 2.14 -5.54
CA ARG A 109 12.97 2.35 -5.33
C ARG A 109 13.56 1.08 -4.73
N GLU A 110 14.44 0.41 -5.46
CA GLU A 110 15.21 -0.71 -4.94
C GLU A 110 16.05 -0.26 -3.73
N SER A 111 16.09 -1.04 -2.65
CA SER A 111 17.06 -0.76 -1.58
C SER A 111 18.44 -1.14 -2.08
N HIS A 112 19.28 -0.15 -2.39
CA HIS A 112 20.71 -0.41 -2.52
C HIS A 112 21.22 -0.96 -1.19
N LEU A 113 21.69 -2.20 -1.24
CA LEU A 113 22.42 -2.86 -0.17
C LEU A 113 23.69 -2.04 0.08
N ALA A 114 23.79 -1.38 1.22
CA ALA A 114 25.12 -1.12 1.78
C ALA A 114 25.65 -2.47 2.26
N SER A 115 26.64 -2.98 1.54
CA SER A 115 27.47 -4.11 1.95
C SER A 115 28.35 -3.72 3.13
#